data_AF-R6LZW7-F1
#
_entry.id   AF-R6LZW7-F1
#
_cell.length_a   1.000
_cell.length_b   1.000
_cell.length_c   1.000
_cell.angle_alpha   90.00
_cell.angle_beta   90.00
_cell.angle_gamma   90.00
#
_symmetry.space_group_name_H-M   'P 1'
#
loop_
_entity.id
_entity.type
_entity.pdbx_description
1 polymer ?
#
loop_
_entity_poly.entity_id
_entity_poly.type
_entity_poly.pdbx_seq_one_letter_code
_entity_poly.pdbx_strand_id
1 'polypeptide(L)'
;MANCVRCGRPAKEGEKLCAACSRQEQGPRLPKSILVTLIVLSLVTIGALAVIVAQLLNAHSQRVSLRLREEALDAREKEYAAVQAELEETEDALSEAKQTLLAREEEISSLQSSLSKAESESSQSQYDLNAQKSELERLQQENDALTEQLSQMEEDAKTAGEEKDALTEELDSLQKENEKLKENQNSLEEKSKFLDAYVVFVEKDKSSVYHRYACSAFAKKSFWAYSRKLAESLGYKPCPNCFG
;
A
#
# COMPACT_ATOMS: atom_id res chain seq x y z
N MET A 1 18.80 -127.63 101.98
CA MET A 1 19.88 -126.94 101.22
C MET A 1 19.42 -126.67 99.79
N ALA A 2 18.87 -125.49 99.54
CA ALA A 2 18.44 -125.09 98.19
C ALA A 2 19.63 -124.50 97.41
N ASN A 3 19.81 -124.90 96.15
CA ASN A 3 20.88 -124.38 95.29
C ASN A 3 20.30 -123.37 94.28
N CYS A 4 21.08 -122.34 93.93
CA CYS A 4 20.66 -121.30 92.99
C CYS A 4 20.45 -121.84 91.58
N VAL A 5 19.31 -121.52 90.96
CA VAL A 5 18.94 -121.96 89.60
C VAL A 5 19.92 -121.46 88.52
N ARG A 6 20.58 -120.32 88.74
CA ARG A 6 21.50 -119.71 87.76
C ARG A 6 22.97 -120.14 87.93
N CYS A 7 23.38 -120.45 89.16
CA CYS A 7 24.80 -120.47 89.55
C CYS A 7 25.22 -121.73 90.31
N GLY A 8 24.26 -122.57 90.73
CA GLY A 8 24.49 -123.83 91.44
C GLY A 8 25.01 -123.72 92.88
N ARG A 9 25.35 -122.53 93.39
CA ARG A 9 25.83 -122.32 94.77
C ARG A 9 24.70 -122.45 95.81
N PRO A 10 25.03 -122.82 97.08
CA PRO A 10 24.04 -122.87 98.15
C PRO A 10 23.37 -121.51 98.35
N ALA A 11 22.05 -121.49 98.26
CA ALA A 11 21.18 -120.34 98.47
C ALA A 11 20.40 -120.53 99.78
N LYS A 12 20.00 -119.42 100.42
CA LYS A 12 19.19 -119.46 101.64
C LYS A 12 17.83 -120.09 101.33
N GLU A 13 17.35 -120.93 102.25
CA GLU A 13 16.14 -121.74 102.08
C GLU A 13 14.91 -120.84 101.85
N GLY A 14 14.34 -120.87 100.63
CA GLY A 14 13.22 -120.02 100.20
C GLY A 14 13.50 -119.12 98.98
N GLU A 15 14.77 -118.89 98.61
CA GLU A 15 15.14 -118.01 97.49
C GLU A 15 15.60 -118.78 96.23
N LYS A 16 15.13 -118.38 95.04
CA LYS A 16 15.48 -119.05 93.76
C LYS A 16 16.89 -118.71 93.23
N LEU A 17 17.50 -117.61 93.69
CA LEU A 17 18.78 -117.10 93.19
C LEU A 17 19.78 -116.87 94.32
N CYS A 18 21.06 -117.24 94.12
CA CYS A 18 22.17 -116.96 95.03
C CYS A 18 22.39 -115.44 95.10
N ALA A 19 22.86 -114.93 96.24
CA ALA A 19 23.07 -113.49 96.47
C ALA A 19 23.97 -112.79 95.43
N ALA A 20 24.79 -113.55 94.69
CA ALA A 20 25.59 -113.05 93.58
C ALA A 20 24.75 -112.90 92.29
N CYS A 21 23.83 -113.81 92.01
CA CYS A 21 23.09 -113.87 90.75
C CYS A 21 21.80 -113.05 90.73
N SER A 22 21.22 -112.68 91.89
CA SER A 22 20.11 -111.73 91.92
C SER A 22 20.54 -110.29 91.56
N ARG A 23 21.84 -109.97 91.70
CA ARG A 23 22.37 -108.63 91.37
C ARG A 23 22.54 -108.37 89.87
N GLN A 24 22.51 -109.39 89.02
CA GLN A 24 22.90 -109.27 87.61
C GLN A 24 21.70 -109.02 86.64
N GLU A 25 20.46 -108.94 87.14
CA GLU A 25 19.25 -108.60 86.32
C GLU A 25 18.75 -107.16 86.50
N GLN A 26 19.47 -106.34 87.26
CA GLN A 26 19.20 -104.91 87.30
C GLN A 26 20.06 -104.22 86.24
N GLY A 27 19.62 -104.26 84.98
CA GLY A 27 20.00 -103.23 84.01
C GLY A 27 19.70 -101.87 84.65
N PRO A 28 20.53 -100.83 84.46
CA PRO A 28 20.38 -99.59 85.20
C PRO A 28 19.00 -98.99 84.89
N ARG A 29 18.05 -99.23 85.78
CA ARG A 29 16.79 -98.52 85.81
C ARG A 29 17.18 -97.13 86.25
N LEU A 30 17.35 -96.25 85.27
CA LEU A 30 17.47 -94.82 85.53
C LEU A 30 16.31 -94.47 86.48
N PRO A 31 16.60 -93.93 87.68
CA PRO A 31 15.56 -93.58 88.63
C PRO A 31 14.56 -92.68 87.91
N LYS A 32 13.25 -92.81 88.22
CA LYS A 32 12.19 -92.03 87.55
C LYS A 32 12.49 -90.52 87.56
N SER A 33 13.24 -90.04 88.57
CA SER A 33 13.79 -88.69 88.62
C SER A 33 14.70 -88.35 87.45
N ILE A 34 15.62 -89.24 87.04
CA ILE A 34 16.54 -88.99 85.91
C ILE A 34 15.80 -89.00 84.57
N LEU A 35 14.84 -89.91 84.37
CA LEU A 35 14.01 -89.93 83.15
C LEU A 35 13.17 -88.63 83.03
N VAL A 36 12.54 -88.21 84.12
CA VAL A 36 11.78 -86.94 84.17
C VAL A 36 12.71 -85.75 83.92
N THR A 37 13.92 -85.73 84.49
CA THR A 37 14.88 -84.64 84.21
C THR A 37 15.34 -84.62 82.75
N LEU A 38 15.52 -85.77 82.09
CA LEU A 38 15.88 -85.81 80.67
C LEU A 38 14.74 -85.32 79.77
N ILE A 39 13.49 -85.69 80.08
CA ILE A 39 12.31 -85.18 79.35
C ILE A 39 12.20 -83.67 79.54
N VAL A 40 12.33 -83.17 80.77
CA VAL A 40 12.32 -81.73 81.06
C VAL A 40 13.47 -81.04 80.33
N LEU A 41 14.68 -81.59 80.31
CA LEU A 41 15.80 -81.03 79.55
C LEU A 41 15.52 -81.01 78.04
N SER A 42 14.91 -82.07 77.50
CA SER A 42 14.54 -82.15 76.08
C SER A 42 13.46 -81.13 75.70
N LEU A 43 12.46 -80.90 76.56
CA LEU A 43 11.42 -79.90 76.34
C LEU A 43 11.97 -78.47 76.49
N VAL A 44 12.88 -78.24 77.44
CA VAL A 44 13.57 -76.95 77.61
C VAL A 44 14.47 -76.66 76.43
N THR A 45 15.21 -77.65 75.91
CA THR A 45 16.05 -77.48 74.72
C THR A 45 15.23 -77.26 73.46
N ILE A 46 14.11 -77.97 73.26
CA ILE A 46 13.18 -77.72 72.16
C ILE A 46 12.54 -76.33 72.28
N GLY A 47 12.14 -75.92 73.47
CA GLY A 47 11.61 -74.58 73.73
C GLY A 47 12.64 -73.48 73.45
N ALA A 48 13.89 -73.67 73.88
CA ALA A 48 14.99 -72.76 73.58
C ALA A 48 15.28 -72.69 72.08
N LEU A 49 15.31 -73.82 71.38
CA LEU A 49 15.47 -73.88 69.93
C LEU A 49 14.30 -73.20 69.20
N ALA A 50 13.06 -73.38 69.66
CA ALA A 50 11.88 -72.72 69.10
C ALA A 50 11.95 -71.18 69.27
N VAL A 51 12.40 -70.69 70.43
CA VAL A 51 12.61 -69.26 70.67
C VAL A 51 13.73 -68.72 69.77
N ILE A 52 14.84 -69.44 69.63
CA ILE A 52 15.94 -69.06 68.73
C ILE A 52 15.46 -69.00 67.28
N VAL A 53 14.70 -70.00 66.81
CA VAL A 53 14.12 -70.01 65.45
C VAL A 53 13.14 -68.85 65.27
N ALA A 54 12.28 -68.57 66.24
CA ALA A 54 11.37 -67.43 66.19
C ALA A 54 12.12 -66.08 66.13
N GLN A 55 13.21 -65.92 66.89
CA GLN A 55 14.05 -64.72 66.83
C GLN A 55 14.77 -64.59 65.47
N LEU A 56 15.27 -65.69 64.90
CA LEU A 56 15.90 -65.68 63.58
C LEU A 56 14.90 -65.36 62.46
N LEU A 57 13.68 -65.92 62.52
CA LEU A 57 12.60 -65.61 61.57
C LEU A 57 12.13 -64.16 61.70
N ASN A 58 11.98 -63.63 62.93
CA ASN A 58 11.64 -62.24 63.16
C ASN A 58 12.75 -61.29 62.68
N ALA A 59 14.02 -61.60 62.96
CA ALA A 59 15.16 -60.84 62.45
C ALA A 59 15.25 -60.89 60.91
N HIS A 60 14.95 -62.03 60.30
CA HIS A 60 14.88 -62.16 58.84
C HIS A 60 13.71 -61.35 58.27
N SER A 61 12.52 -61.43 58.88
CA SER A 61 11.34 -60.65 58.48
C SER A 61 11.60 -59.15 58.56
N GLN A 62 12.24 -58.68 59.64
CA GLN A 62 12.66 -57.29 59.79
C GLN A 62 13.70 -56.86 58.75
N ARG A 63 14.65 -57.73 58.38
CA ARG A 63 15.60 -57.44 57.30
C ARG A 63 14.91 -57.33 55.94
N VAL A 64 13.94 -58.19 55.67
CA VAL A 64 13.16 -58.13 54.42
C VAL A 64 12.31 -56.86 54.38
N SER A 65 11.65 -56.48 55.48
CA SER A 65 10.86 -55.25 55.53
C SER A 65 11.70 -53.98 55.42
N LEU A 66 12.91 -53.97 56.00
CA LEU A 66 13.87 -52.87 55.83
C LEU A 66 14.34 -52.75 54.39
N ARG A 67 14.68 -53.87 53.71
CA ARG A 67 15.05 -53.87 52.28
C ARG A 67 13.93 -53.35 51.39
N LEU A 68 12.69 -53.80 51.62
CA LEU A 68 11.54 -53.31 50.86
C LEU A 68 11.30 -51.81 51.07
N ARG A 69 11.56 -51.30 52.28
CA ARG A 69 11.46 -49.88 52.59
C ARG A 69 12.60 -49.07 51.96
N GLU A 70 13.80 -49.62 51.91
CA GLU A 70 14.97 -49.04 51.25
C GLU A 70 14.75 -48.97 49.74
N GLU A 71 14.29 -50.05 49.11
CA GLU A 71 13.90 -50.07 47.69
C GLU A 71 12.78 -49.06 47.37
N ALA A 72 11.80 -48.90 48.27
CA ALA A 72 10.73 -47.91 48.12
C ALA A 72 11.22 -46.46 48.31
N LEU A 73 12.21 -46.22 49.17
CA LEU A 73 12.85 -44.92 49.33
C LEU A 73 13.70 -44.57 48.11
N ASP A 74 14.49 -45.53 47.61
CA ASP A 74 15.28 -45.40 46.38
C ASP A 74 14.39 -45.11 45.16
N ALA A 75 13.24 -45.80 45.05
CA ALA A 75 12.28 -45.55 43.98
C ALA A 75 11.73 -44.12 44.04
N ARG A 76 11.37 -43.65 45.24
CA ARG A 76 10.86 -42.30 45.46
C ARG A 76 11.94 -41.23 45.26
N GLU A 77 13.20 -41.50 45.63
CA GLU A 77 14.33 -40.59 45.37
C GLU A 77 14.59 -40.43 43.88
N LYS A 78 14.48 -41.52 43.10
CA LYS A 78 14.53 -41.45 41.63
C LYS A 78 13.37 -40.68 41.03
N GLU A 79 12.15 -40.86 41.55
CA GLU A 79 10.99 -40.05 41.13
C GLU A 79 11.19 -38.57 41.45
N TYR A 80 11.69 -38.23 42.63
CA TYR A 80 12.01 -36.85 42.98
C TYR A 80 13.09 -36.25 42.08
N ALA A 81 14.16 -37.00 41.79
CA ALA A 81 15.20 -36.55 40.87
C ALA A 81 14.66 -36.33 39.44
N ALA A 82 13.76 -37.22 38.98
CA ALA A 82 13.13 -37.07 37.67
C ALA A 82 12.21 -35.83 37.60
N VAL A 83 11.38 -35.63 38.61
CA VAL A 83 10.50 -34.44 38.70
C VAL A 83 11.32 -33.15 38.84
N GLN A 84 12.43 -33.18 39.58
CA GLN A 84 13.31 -32.02 39.70
C GLN A 84 13.98 -31.68 38.37
N ALA A 85 14.45 -32.69 37.62
CA ALA A 85 15.00 -32.48 36.29
C ALA A 85 13.95 -31.92 35.31
N GLU A 86 12.72 -32.44 35.34
CA GLU A 86 11.61 -31.93 34.52
C GLU A 86 11.24 -30.48 34.92
N LEU A 87 11.27 -30.16 36.22
CA LEU A 87 11.03 -28.79 36.69
C LEU A 87 12.10 -27.84 36.14
N GLU A 88 13.38 -28.18 36.26
CA GLU A 88 14.48 -27.36 35.73
C GLU A 88 14.34 -27.18 34.20
N GLU A 89 14.02 -28.24 33.46
CA GLU A 89 13.77 -28.15 32.01
C GLU A 89 12.60 -27.22 31.68
N THR A 90 11.51 -27.27 32.44
CA THR A 90 10.35 -26.40 32.23
C THR A 90 10.63 -24.94 32.61
N GLU A 91 11.45 -24.69 33.64
CA GLU A 91 11.88 -23.35 34.03
C GLU A 91 12.77 -22.72 32.96
N ASP A 92 13.69 -23.49 32.38
CA ASP A 92 14.54 -23.07 31.27
C ASP A 92 13.71 -22.75 30.03
N ALA A 93 12.78 -23.65 29.65
CA ALA A 93 11.88 -23.43 28.52
C ALA A 93 10.99 -22.19 28.72
N LEU A 94 10.50 -21.95 29.93
CA LEU A 94 9.71 -20.76 30.26
C LEU A 94 10.55 -19.48 30.16
N SER A 95 11.81 -19.53 30.59
CA SER A 95 12.75 -18.40 30.46
C SER A 95 13.02 -18.05 29.00
N GLU A 96 13.24 -19.06 28.15
CA GLU A 96 13.44 -18.88 26.71
C GLU A 96 12.18 -18.31 26.03
N ALA A 97 11.00 -18.84 26.37
CA ALA A 97 9.74 -18.34 25.85
C ALA A 97 9.49 -16.88 26.25
N LYS A 98 9.84 -16.49 27.48
CA LYS A 98 9.75 -15.09 27.94
C LYS A 98 10.70 -14.17 27.16
N GLN A 99 11.94 -14.59 26.93
CA GLN A 99 12.90 -13.81 26.13
C GLN A 99 12.40 -13.64 24.69
N THR A 100 11.84 -14.70 24.10
CA THR A 100 11.25 -14.64 22.77
C THR A 100 10.07 -13.67 22.72
N LEU A 101 9.18 -13.70 23.72
CA LEU A 101 8.07 -12.74 23.80
C LEU A 101 8.54 -11.29 23.90
N LEU A 102 9.57 -11.01 24.69
CA LEU A 102 10.15 -9.66 24.77
C LEU A 102 10.74 -9.21 23.44
N ALA A 103 11.47 -10.08 22.74
CA ALA A 103 12.00 -9.78 21.42
C ALA A 103 10.89 -9.50 20.39
N ARG A 104 9.78 -10.26 20.45
CA ARG A 104 8.61 -10.03 19.59
C ARG A 104 7.90 -8.73 19.92
N GLU A 105 7.80 -8.35 21.20
CA GLU A 105 7.21 -7.07 21.60
C GLU A 105 8.00 -5.88 21.05
N GLU A 106 9.33 -5.96 21.09
CA GLU A 106 10.21 -4.95 20.48
C GLU A 106 10.05 -4.88 18.96
N GLU A 107 9.97 -6.04 18.30
CA GLU A 107 9.71 -6.13 16.85
C GLU A 107 8.36 -5.50 16.49
N ILE A 108 7.30 -5.82 17.23
CA ILE A 108 5.96 -5.23 17.04
C ILE A 108 6.01 -3.71 17.17
N SER A 109 6.67 -3.20 18.20
CA SER A 109 6.82 -1.75 18.42
C SER A 109 7.56 -1.08 17.25
N SER A 110 8.62 -1.71 16.74
CA SER A 110 9.36 -1.20 15.58
C SER A 110 8.54 -1.20 14.29
N LEU A 111 7.74 -2.24 14.07
CA LEU A 111 6.84 -2.38 12.92
C LEU A 111 5.70 -1.37 12.99
N GLN A 112 5.12 -1.15 14.17
CA GLN A 112 4.10 -0.13 14.39
C GLN A 112 4.64 1.28 14.06
N SER A 113 5.84 1.61 14.52
CA SER A 113 6.48 2.90 14.19
C SER A 113 6.70 3.06 12.69
N SER A 114 7.18 2.00 12.03
CA SER A 114 7.41 1.99 10.58
C SER A 114 6.10 2.13 9.80
N LEU A 115 5.04 1.46 10.25
CA LEU A 115 3.71 1.54 9.66
C LEU A 115 3.15 2.96 9.77
N SER A 116 3.22 3.58 10.96
CA SER A 116 2.75 4.96 11.15
C SER A 116 3.52 5.97 10.28
N LYS A 117 4.83 5.75 10.08
CA LYS A 117 5.63 6.56 9.17
C LYS A 117 5.18 6.36 7.71
N ALA A 118 5.03 5.12 7.27
CA ALA A 118 4.56 4.80 5.93
C ALA A 118 3.14 5.34 5.65
N GLU A 119 2.23 5.27 6.62
CA GLU A 119 0.89 5.86 6.53
C GLU A 119 0.93 7.38 6.38
N SER A 120 1.80 8.04 7.14
CA SER A 120 2.00 9.49 7.03
C SER A 120 2.56 9.89 5.67
N GLU A 121 3.59 9.18 5.18
CA GLU A 121 4.17 9.40 3.86
C GLU A 121 3.15 9.14 2.73
N SER A 122 2.34 8.08 2.87
CA SER A 122 1.26 7.76 1.92
C SER A 122 0.19 8.86 1.89
N SER A 123 -0.18 9.39 3.05
CA SER A 123 -1.17 10.48 3.15
C SER A 123 -0.64 11.76 2.51
N GLN A 124 0.62 12.10 2.75
CA GLN A 124 1.29 13.24 2.11
C GLN A 124 1.34 13.05 0.59
N SER A 125 1.75 11.87 0.12
CA SER A 125 1.80 11.58 -1.31
C SER A 125 0.42 11.65 -1.97
N GLN A 126 -0.65 11.25 -1.27
CA GLN A 126 -2.01 11.33 -1.77
C GLN A 126 -2.47 12.80 -1.89
N TYR A 127 -2.10 13.65 -0.93
CA TYR A 127 -2.36 15.09 -1.00
C TYR A 127 -1.64 15.72 -2.20
N ASP A 128 -0.35 15.44 -2.36
CA ASP A 128 0.46 15.98 -3.45
C ASP A 128 -0.06 15.52 -4.82
N LEU A 129 -0.46 14.25 -4.93
CA LEU A 129 -1.07 13.70 -6.15
C LEU A 129 -2.37 14.43 -6.51
N ASN A 130 -3.24 14.69 -5.53
CA ASN A 130 -4.49 15.40 -5.77
C ASN A 130 -4.22 16.86 -6.20
N ALA A 131 -3.26 17.54 -5.57
CA ALA A 131 -2.87 18.89 -5.97
C ALA A 131 -2.34 18.93 -7.41
N GLN A 132 -1.47 17.98 -7.78
CA GLN A 132 -0.96 17.85 -9.15
C GLN A 132 -2.07 17.54 -10.15
N LYS A 133 -3.04 16.70 -9.79
CA LYS A 133 -4.19 16.39 -10.64
C LYS A 133 -5.04 17.63 -10.92
N SER A 134 -5.33 18.43 -9.89
CA SER A 134 -6.07 19.69 -10.07
C SER A 134 -5.30 20.69 -10.94
N GLU A 135 -3.99 20.75 -10.81
CA GLU A 135 -3.16 21.62 -11.67
C GLU A 135 -3.14 21.14 -13.13
N LEU A 136 -3.07 19.82 -13.36
CA LEU A 136 -3.19 19.26 -14.72
C LEU A 136 -4.55 19.57 -15.35
N GLU A 137 -5.65 19.43 -14.60
CA GLU A 137 -6.99 19.78 -15.08
C GLU A 137 -7.09 21.28 -15.42
N ARG A 138 -6.49 22.15 -14.60
CA ARG A 138 -6.43 23.60 -14.85
C ARG A 138 -5.64 23.92 -16.13
N LEU A 139 -4.46 23.34 -16.28
CA LEU A 139 -3.62 23.55 -17.46
C LEU A 139 -4.25 22.99 -18.74
N GLN A 140 -5.02 21.90 -18.63
CA GLN A 140 -5.74 21.35 -19.76
C GLN A 140 -6.86 22.29 -20.23
N GLN A 141 -7.64 22.84 -19.29
CA GLN A 141 -8.65 23.87 -19.60
C GLN A 141 -8.03 25.13 -20.22
N GLU A 142 -6.86 25.55 -19.73
CA GLU A 142 -6.13 26.69 -20.29
C GLU A 142 -5.65 26.42 -21.72
N ASN A 143 -5.15 25.22 -22.00
CA ASN A 143 -4.78 24.82 -23.37
C ASN A 143 -5.98 24.75 -24.31
N ASP A 144 -7.11 24.22 -23.86
CA ASP A 144 -8.35 24.16 -24.64
C ASP A 144 -8.84 25.58 -24.98
N ALA A 145 -8.81 26.49 -23.99
CA ALA A 145 -9.20 27.89 -24.18
C ALA A 145 -8.26 28.63 -25.14
N LEU A 146 -6.94 28.40 -25.06
CA LEU A 146 -5.97 28.98 -25.98
C LEU A 146 -6.12 28.44 -27.40
N THR A 147 -6.46 27.15 -27.54
CA THR A 147 -6.72 26.53 -28.85
C THR A 147 -7.95 27.14 -29.52
N GLU A 148 -9.01 27.39 -28.76
CA GLU A 148 -10.20 28.08 -29.25
C GLU A 148 -9.89 29.53 -29.67
N GLN A 149 -9.12 30.27 -28.85
CA GLN A 149 -8.70 31.63 -29.19
C GLN A 149 -7.85 31.69 -30.46
N LEU A 150 -6.94 30.72 -30.66
CA LEU A 150 -6.16 30.62 -31.89
C LEU A 150 -7.05 30.36 -33.10
N SER A 151 -8.02 29.46 -32.98
CA SER A 151 -8.96 29.15 -34.06
C SER A 151 -9.79 30.39 -34.45
N GLN A 152 -10.28 31.13 -33.46
CA GLN A 152 -11.00 32.39 -33.71
C GLN A 152 -10.10 33.44 -34.38
N MET A 153 -8.86 33.58 -33.92
CA MET A 153 -7.92 34.55 -34.50
C MET A 153 -7.55 34.21 -35.94
N GLU A 154 -7.46 32.93 -36.29
CA GLU A 154 -7.25 32.48 -37.67
C GLU A 154 -8.45 32.82 -38.57
N GLU A 155 -9.68 32.68 -38.07
CA GLU A 155 -10.89 33.06 -38.80
C GLU A 155 -10.99 34.59 -39.00
N ASP A 156 -10.67 35.37 -37.98
CA ASP A 156 -10.64 36.83 -38.03
C ASP A 156 -9.59 37.31 -39.05
N ALA A 157 -8.40 36.70 -39.04
CA ALA A 157 -7.32 37.02 -39.98
C ALA A 157 -7.72 36.71 -41.43
N LYS A 158 -8.44 35.61 -41.65
CA LYS A 158 -8.98 35.25 -42.97
C LYS A 158 -9.99 36.29 -43.43
N THR A 159 -10.95 36.65 -42.58
CA THR A 159 -11.99 37.64 -42.89
C THR A 159 -11.37 39.00 -43.23
N ALA A 160 -10.42 39.47 -42.42
CA ALA A 160 -9.69 40.70 -42.69
C ALA A 160 -8.90 40.65 -44.01
N GLY A 161 -8.39 39.47 -44.39
CA GLY A 161 -7.76 39.24 -45.69
C GLY A 161 -8.73 39.42 -46.86
N GLU A 162 -9.92 38.81 -46.77
CA GLU A 162 -10.98 38.93 -47.77
C GLU A 162 -11.47 40.39 -47.90
N GLU A 163 -11.65 41.11 -46.79
CA GLU A 163 -12.02 42.53 -46.80
C GLU A 163 -10.95 43.40 -47.45
N LYS A 164 -9.68 43.17 -47.15
CA LYS A 164 -8.56 43.90 -47.76
C LYS A 164 -8.53 43.68 -49.27
N ASP A 165 -8.77 42.46 -49.74
CA ASP A 165 -8.78 42.16 -51.17
C ASP A 165 -9.97 42.84 -51.87
N ALA A 166 -11.16 42.82 -51.26
CA ALA A 166 -12.33 43.54 -51.77
C ALA A 166 -12.11 45.07 -51.85
N LEU A 167 -11.53 45.66 -50.81
CA LEU A 167 -11.17 47.09 -50.81
C LEU A 167 -10.12 47.44 -51.86
N THR A 168 -9.20 46.52 -52.14
CA THR A 168 -8.19 46.70 -53.19
C THR A 168 -8.85 46.73 -54.57
N GLU A 169 -9.79 45.82 -54.83
CA GLU A 169 -10.57 45.81 -56.09
C GLU A 169 -11.42 47.08 -56.26
N GLU A 170 -12.05 47.56 -55.17
CA GLU A 170 -12.82 48.80 -55.19
C GLU A 170 -11.93 50.02 -55.49
N LEU A 171 -10.75 50.09 -54.88
CA LEU A 171 -9.78 51.15 -55.12
C LEU A 171 -9.30 51.17 -56.58
N ASP A 172 -9.02 50.01 -57.16
CA ASP A 172 -8.66 49.88 -58.58
C ASP A 172 -9.79 50.34 -59.52
N SER A 173 -11.04 50.03 -59.18
CA SER A 173 -12.22 50.46 -59.92
C SER A 173 -12.39 51.99 -59.89
N LEU A 174 -12.30 52.58 -58.69
CA LEU A 174 -12.40 54.03 -58.50
C LEU A 174 -11.25 54.79 -59.18
N GLN A 175 -10.06 54.20 -59.23
CA GLN A 175 -8.93 54.78 -59.94
C GLN A 175 -9.19 54.85 -61.45
N LYS A 176 -9.70 53.76 -62.05
CA LYS A 176 -10.10 53.73 -63.47
C LYS A 176 -11.22 54.74 -63.78
N GLU A 177 -12.19 54.87 -62.88
CA GLU A 177 -13.26 55.86 -63.04
C GLU A 177 -12.71 57.29 -62.99
N ASN A 178 -11.81 57.59 -62.06
CA ASN A 178 -11.14 58.89 -61.98
C ASN A 178 -10.34 59.21 -63.25
N GLU A 179 -9.59 58.24 -63.80
CA GLU A 179 -8.86 58.41 -65.05
C GLU A 179 -9.81 58.77 -66.21
N LYS A 180 -10.92 58.03 -66.34
CA LYS A 180 -11.95 58.29 -67.36
C LYS A 180 -12.61 59.67 -67.19
N LEU A 181 -12.92 60.07 -65.95
CA LEU A 181 -13.47 61.38 -65.66
C LEU A 181 -12.49 62.50 -66.04
N LYS A 182 -11.20 62.30 -65.76
CA LYS A 182 -10.14 63.24 -66.12
C LYS A 182 -9.99 63.37 -67.64
N GLU A 183 -10.04 62.27 -68.38
CA GLU A 183 -10.04 62.30 -69.85
C GLU A 183 -11.26 63.03 -70.41
N ASN A 184 -12.45 62.76 -69.88
CA ASN A 184 -13.68 63.45 -70.26
C ASN A 184 -13.59 64.95 -69.97
N GLN A 185 -13.08 65.33 -68.81
CA GLN A 185 -12.88 66.72 -68.41
C GLN A 185 -11.92 67.42 -69.38
N ASN A 186 -10.78 66.80 -69.71
CA ASN A 186 -9.83 67.34 -70.69
C ASN A 186 -10.48 67.53 -72.06
N SER A 187 -11.25 66.54 -72.55
CA SER A 187 -11.95 66.62 -73.83
C SER A 187 -13.00 67.74 -73.86
N LEU A 188 -13.76 67.91 -72.78
CA LEU A 188 -14.74 69.00 -72.65
C LEU A 188 -14.05 70.36 -72.59
N GLU A 189 -12.92 70.46 -71.90
CA GLU A 189 -12.12 71.68 -71.84
C GLU A 189 -11.57 72.07 -73.23
N GLU A 190 -11.04 71.11 -73.99
CA GLU A 190 -10.59 71.33 -75.37
C GLU A 190 -11.75 71.79 -76.27
N LYS A 191 -12.91 71.14 -76.19
CA LYS A 191 -14.12 71.54 -76.93
C LYS A 191 -14.57 72.94 -76.54
N SER A 192 -14.57 73.28 -75.25
CA SER A 192 -14.92 74.63 -74.78
C SER A 192 -13.97 75.67 -75.35
N LYS A 193 -12.65 75.45 -75.24
CA LYS A 193 -11.63 76.35 -75.80
C LYS A 193 -11.80 76.56 -77.30
N PHE A 194 -12.13 75.50 -78.05
CA PHE A 194 -12.43 75.61 -79.47
C PHE A 194 -13.66 76.50 -79.73
N LEU A 195 -14.78 76.25 -79.04
CA LEU A 195 -16.00 77.04 -79.19
C LEU A 195 -15.75 78.51 -78.80
N ASP A 196 -15.07 78.76 -77.68
CA ASP A 196 -14.73 80.10 -77.20
C ASP A 196 -13.81 80.89 -78.16
N ALA A 197 -12.96 80.18 -78.92
CA ALA A 197 -12.08 80.78 -79.90
C ALA A 197 -12.81 81.12 -81.21
N TYR A 198 -13.66 80.23 -81.72
CA TYR A 198 -14.17 80.30 -83.10
C TYR A 198 -15.63 80.67 -83.24
N VAL A 199 -16.46 80.40 -82.23
CA VAL A 199 -17.91 80.64 -82.26
C VAL A 199 -18.22 81.97 -81.59
N VAL A 200 -19.00 82.80 -82.27
CA VAL A 200 -19.48 84.09 -81.77
C VAL A 200 -21.00 84.17 -81.88
N PHE A 201 -21.61 84.92 -80.99
CA PHE A 201 -23.06 84.99 -80.84
C PHE A 201 -23.57 86.38 -81.19
N VAL A 202 -24.65 86.45 -81.96
CA VAL A 202 -25.31 87.69 -82.38
C VAL A 202 -26.74 87.67 -81.88
N GLU A 203 -27.16 88.75 -81.23
CA GLU A 203 -28.51 88.89 -80.68
C GLU A 203 -29.50 89.38 -81.73
N LYS A 204 -30.77 88.97 -81.60
CA LYS A 204 -31.84 89.31 -82.54
C LYS A 204 -32.33 90.77 -82.41
N ASP A 205 -31.79 91.53 -81.47
CA ASP A 205 -32.27 92.85 -81.03
C ASP A 205 -31.70 94.04 -81.83
N LYS A 206 -31.15 93.79 -83.02
CA LYS A 206 -30.53 94.77 -83.94
C LYS A 206 -29.16 95.31 -83.51
N SER A 207 -28.55 94.76 -82.45
CA SER A 207 -27.14 94.99 -82.18
C SER A 207 -26.30 94.46 -83.35
N SER A 208 -25.63 95.34 -84.10
CA SER A 208 -24.78 94.94 -85.23
C SER A 208 -23.41 94.45 -84.76
N VAL A 209 -23.36 93.80 -83.60
CA VAL A 209 -22.14 93.32 -82.96
C VAL A 209 -22.26 91.84 -82.59
N TYR A 210 -21.12 91.15 -82.54
CA TYR A 210 -21.03 89.77 -82.07
C TYR A 210 -20.30 89.68 -80.73
N HIS A 211 -20.68 88.72 -79.91
CA HIS A 211 -20.20 88.51 -78.54
C HIS A 211 -19.52 87.14 -78.37
N ARG A 212 -18.66 87.01 -77.36
CA ARG A 212 -18.25 85.70 -76.82
C ARG A 212 -19.30 85.20 -75.82
N TYR A 213 -19.36 83.88 -75.61
CA TYR A 213 -20.30 83.29 -74.64
C TYR A 213 -20.17 83.87 -73.23
N ALA A 214 -18.92 84.14 -72.78
CA ALA A 214 -18.62 84.69 -71.46
C ALA A 214 -18.91 86.19 -71.30
N CYS A 215 -19.36 86.88 -72.35
CA CYS A 215 -19.56 88.32 -72.32
C CYS A 215 -20.77 88.70 -71.45
N SER A 216 -20.60 89.58 -70.47
CA SER A 216 -21.66 89.98 -69.54
C SER A 216 -22.81 90.74 -70.22
N ALA A 217 -22.53 91.42 -71.33
CA ALA A 217 -23.51 92.12 -72.14
C ALA A 217 -24.34 91.19 -73.05
N PHE A 218 -23.97 89.92 -73.17
CA PHE A 218 -24.71 88.93 -73.96
C PHE A 218 -25.81 88.31 -73.09
N ALA A 219 -27.08 88.51 -73.47
CA ALA A 219 -28.27 88.07 -72.74
C ALA A 219 -28.51 86.55 -72.79
N LYS A 220 -27.75 85.81 -73.61
CA LYS A 220 -27.82 84.34 -73.75
C LYS A 220 -29.21 83.79 -74.09
N LYS A 221 -30.04 84.62 -74.74
CA LYS A 221 -31.40 84.26 -75.17
C LYS A 221 -31.62 84.74 -76.59
N SER A 222 -32.33 83.95 -77.41
CA SER A 222 -32.74 84.32 -78.77
C SER A 222 -31.59 84.86 -79.64
N PHE A 223 -30.54 84.06 -79.81
CA PHE A 223 -29.33 84.40 -80.55
C PHE A 223 -29.13 83.52 -81.79
N TRP A 224 -28.30 83.98 -82.71
CA TRP A 224 -27.69 83.13 -83.73
C TRP A 224 -26.21 82.91 -83.41
N ALA A 225 -25.72 81.70 -83.66
CA ALA A 225 -24.32 81.35 -83.51
C ALA A 225 -23.67 81.26 -84.90
N TYR A 226 -22.56 81.96 -85.08
CA TYR A 226 -21.78 81.95 -86.32
C TYR A 226 -20.31 81.70 -86.01
N SER A 227 -19.54 81.27 -87.02
CA SER A 227 -18.07 81.41 -86.92
C SER A 227 -17.70 82.90 -86.98
N ARG A 228 -16.63 83.30 -86.31
CA ARG A 228 -16.19 84.71 -86.29
C ARG A 228 -16.07 85.31 -87.70
N LYS A 229 -15.40 84.59 -88.60
CA LYS A 229 -15.21 85.01 -90.00
C LYS A 229 -16.54 85.18 -90.74
N LEU A 230 -17.50 84.28 -90.50
CA LEU A 230 -18.81 84.37 -91.12
C LEU A 230 -19.60 85.57 -90.59
N ALA A 231 -19.58 85.81 -89.28
CA ALA A 231 -20.22 86.99 -88.67
C ALA A 231 -19.65 88.29 -89.24
N GLU A 232 -18.32 88.38 -89.38
CA GLU A 232 -17.65 89.53 -90.00
C GLU A 232 -18.05 89.71 -91.47
N SER A 233 -18.14 88.61 -92.25
CA SER A 233 -18.57 88.66 -93.66
C SER A 233 -20.04 89.08 -93.83
N LEU A 234 -20.90 88.81 -92.83
CA LEU A 234 -22.28 89.27 -92.78
C LEU A 234 -22.41 90.72 -92.27
N GLY A 235 -21.30 91.37 -91.91
CA GLY A 235 -21.25 92.78 -91.52
C GLY A 235 -21.33 93.06 -90.02
N TYR A 236 -21.30 92.03 -89.16
CA TYR A 236 -21.27 92.22 -87.70
C TYR A 236 -19.88 92.62 -87.21
N LYS A 237 -19.83 93.54 -86.23
CA LYS A 237 -18.58 94.04 -85.64
C LYS A 237 -18.26 93.36 -84.30
N PRO A 238 -16.98 93.29 -83.88
CA PRO A 238 -16.66 92.76 -82.56
C PRO A 238 -17.24 93.63 -81.45
N CYS A 239 -17.84 93.01 -80.43
CA CYS A 239 -18.25 93.72 -79.23
C CYS A 239 -17.02 94.26 -78.46
N PRO A 240 -16.99 95.56 -78.09
CA PRO A 240 -15.88 96.15 -77.34
C PRO A 240 -15.61 95.47 -75.99
N ASN A 241 -16.64 94.97 -75.31
CA ASN A 241 -16.47 94.31 -74.01
C ASN A 241 -15.89 92.90 -74.11
N CYS A 242 -15.94 92.25 -75.29
CA CYS A 242 -15.47 90.88 -75.46
C CYS A 242 -14.15 90.79 -76.28
N PHE A 243 -13.77 91.85 -76.99
CA PHE A 243 -12.60 91.89 -77.89
C PHE A 243 -11.85 93.24 -77.90
N GLY A 244 -12.26 94.20 -77.09
CA GLY A 244 -11.58 95.49 -76.92
C GLY A 244 -10.48 95.46 -75.87
#